data_AF-W1YWD7-F1
#
_entry.id   AF-W1YWD7-F1
#
_cell.length_a   1.000
_cell.length_b   1.000
_cell.length_c   1.000
_cell.angle_alpha   90.00
_cell.angle_beta   90.00
_cell.angle_gamma   90.00
#
_symmetry.space_group_name_H-M   'P 1'
#
loop_
_entity.id
_entity.type
_entity.pdbx_description
1 polymer ?
#
loop_
_entity_poly.entity_id
_entity_poly.type
_entity_poly.pdbx_seq_one_letter_code
_entity_poly.pdbx_strand_id
1 'polypeptide(L)'
;APTSGVDPVARDMFWQLMVDLSRQDKVTIFISTHFMNEAERCDRISLMHAGKVLANGTPQELVEKRGAASLEEAFIAYLQEAAGQ
;
A
#
# COMPACT_ATOMS: atom_id res chain seq x y z
N ALA A 1 11.07 -1.63 4.12
CA ALA A 1 9.71 -2.12 4.43
C ALA A 1 9.82 -3.13 5.57
N PRO A 2 8.87 -3.17 6.52
CA PRO A 2 8.98 -3.97 7.75
C PRO A 2 9.16 -5.48 7.52
N THR A 3 8.80 -5.98 6.33
CA THR A 3 8.88 -7.38 5.91
C THR A 3 10.02 -7.68 4.94
N SER A 4 10.86 -6.67 4.64
CA SER A 4 11.99 -6.81 3.73
C SER A 4 13.07 -7.67 4.38
N GLY A 5 13.48 -8.76 3.72
CA GLY A 5 14.47 -9.71 4.23
C GLY A 5 13.93 -10.75 5.22
N VAL A 6 12.63 -10.72 5.53
CA VAL A 6 11.94 -11.77 6.30
C VAL A 6 11.59 -12.93 5.36
N ASP A 7 11.71 -14.17 5.84
CA ASP A 7 11.30 -15.33 5.05
C ASP A 7 9.80 -15.28 4.71
N PRO A 8 9.35 -15.91 3.60
CA PRO A 8 7.95 -15.80 3.17
C PRO A 8 6.93 -16.25 4.22
N VAL A 9 7.23 -17.29 4.99
CA VAL A 9 6.29 -17.82 6.00
C VAL A 9 6.19 -16.87 7.18
N ALA A 10 7.33 -16.39 7.70
CA ALA A 10 7.33 -15.42 8.79
C ALA A 10 6.73 -14.07 8.35
N ARG A 11 6.83 -13.69 7.07
CA ARG A 11 6.15 -12.51 6.53
C ARG A 11 4.64 -12.64 6.63
N ASP A 12 4.07 -13.78 6.24
CA ASP A 12 2.63 -13.99 6.34
C ASP A 12 2.16 -14.04 7.80
N MET A 13 2.92 -14.69 8.69
CA MET A 13 2.65 -14.65 10.13
C MET A 13 2.69 -13.22 10.70
N PHE A 14 3.67 -12.42 10.27
CA PHE A 14 3.80 -11.04 10.68
C PHE A 14 2.60 -10.19 10.22
N TRP A 15 2.13 -10.38 8.99
CA TRP A 15 0.92 -9.73 8.50
C TRP A 15 -0.32 -10.15 9.26
N GLN A 16 -0.48 -11.43 9.57
CA GLN A 16 -1.60 -11.92 10.37
C GLN A 16 -1.63 -11.24 11.74
N LEU A 17 -0.49 -11.15 12.43
CA LEU A 17 -0.37 -10.47 13.71
C LEU A 17 -0.77 -8.98 13.61
N MET A 18 -0.31 -8.26 12.58
CA MET A 18 -0.68 -6.86 12.38
C MET A 18 -2.19 -6.70 12.15
N VAL A 19 -2.80 -7.59 11.36
CA VAL A 19 -4.24 -7.59 11.13
C VAL A 19 -5.00 -7.84 12.44
N ASP A 20 -4.55 -8.79 13.26
CA ASP A 20 -5.18 -9.09 14.55
C ASP A 20 -5.09 -7.91 15.52
N LEU A 21 -3.91 -7.30 15.66
CA LEU A 21 -3.72 -6.08 16.46
C LEU A 21 -4.65 -4.95 15.99
N SER A 22 -4.80 -4.78 14.68
CA SER A 22 -5.66 -3.73 14.12
C SER A 22 -7.14 -4.02 14.34
N ARG A 23 -7.59 -5.23 14.02
CA ARG A 23 -9.02 -5.59 13.97
C ARG A 23 -9.57 -5.97 15.33
N GLN A 24 -8.80 -6.70 16.14
CA GLN A 24 -9.22 -7.19 17.45
C GLN A 24 -8.88 -6.16 18.54
N ASP A 25 -7.62 -5.75 18.62
CA ASP A 25 -7.13 -4.88 19.70
C ASP A 25 -7.29 -3.38 19.41
N LYS A 26 -7.82 -3.03 18.22
CA LYS A 26 -8.09 -1.65 17.78
C LYS A 26 -6.84 -0.76 17.73
N VAL A 27 -5.68 -1.36 17.50
CA VAL A 27 -4.42 -0.63 17.32
C VAL A 27 -4.39 0.03 15.94
N THR A 28 -4.05 1.32 15.90
CA THR A 28 -3.77 2.01 14.63
C THR A 28 -2.33 1.72 14.22
N ILE A 29 -2.14 1.15 13.03
CA ILE A 29 -0.83 0.76 12.53
C ILE A 29 -0.50 1.61 11.30
N PHE A 30 0.69 2.23 11.31
CA PHE A 30 1.23 2.94 10.16
C PHE A 30 2.36 2.12 9.53
N ILE A 31 2.21 1.77 8.25
CA ILE A 31 3.16 0.93 7.51
C ILE A 31 3.70 1.70 6.31
N SER A 32 5.02 1.66 6.13
CA SER A 32 5.68 2.05 4.88
C SER A 32 6.17 0.82 4.12
N THR A 33 5.68 0.64 2.90
CA THR A 33 6.07 -0.47 2.02
C THR A 33 6.25 0.00 0.60
N HIS A 34 7.07 -0.74 -0.15
CA HIS A 34 7.23 -0.60 -1.60
C HIS A 34 6.65 -1.81 -2.35
N PHE A 35 6.09 -2.78 -1.62
CA PHE A 35 5.43 -3.94 -2.20
C PHE A 35 3.94 -3.64 -2.35
N MET A 36 3.43 -3.62 -3.59
CA MET A 36 2.04 -3.22 -3.85
C MET A 36 1.03 -4.20 -3.25
N ASN A 37 1.32 -5.50 -3.27
CA ASN A 37 0.48 -6.52 -2.64
C ASN A 37 0.36 -6.37 -1.11
N GLU A 38 1.32 -5.70 -0.46
CA GLU A 38 1.22 -5.33 0.95
C GLU A 38 0.37 -4.08 1.15
N ALA A 39 0.56 -3.08 0.29
CA ALA A 39 -0.25 -1.87 0.30
C ALA A 39 -1.75 -2.19 0.06
N GLU A 40 -2.06 -3.18 -0.78
CA GLU A 40 -3.42 -3.67 -1.02
C GLU A 40 -4.11 -4.23 0.23
N ARG A 41 -3.35 -4.67 1.25
CA ARG A 41 -3.90 -5.19 2.51
C ARG A 41 -4.28 -4.08 3.50
N CYS A 42 -3.88 -2.84 3.23
CA CYS A 42 -4.14 -1.69 4.11
C CYS A 42 -5.54 -1.12 3.90
N ASP A 43 -6.14 -0.61 4.97
CA ASP A 43 -7.44 0.08 4.90
C ASP A 43 -7.37 1.34 4.01
N ARG A 44 -6.27 2.06 4.11
CA ARG A 44 -5.98 3.27 3.35
C ARG A 44 -4.50 3.36 3.05
N ILE A 45 -4.15 3.92 1.90
CA ILE A 45 -2.77 4.14 1.49
C ILE A 45 -2.56 5.57 0.99
N SER A 46 -1.29 5.99 1.01
CA SER A 46 -0.83 7.22 0.36
C SER A 46 0.28 6.85 -0.62
N LEU A 47 0.06 7.11 -1.91
CA LEU A 47 1.08 6.95 -2.94
C LEU A 47 1.97 8.19 -2.91
N MET A 48 3.28 8.00 -2.81
CA MET A 48 4.23 9.09 -2.61
C MET A 48 5.36 9.05 -3.63
N HIS A 49 5.78 10.22 -4.09
CA HIS A 49 6.96 10.41 -4.94
C HIS A 49 7.61 11.76 -4.65
N ALA A 50 8.95 11.81 -4.62
CA ALA A 50 9.72 13.04 -4.41
C ALA A 50 9.24 13.89 -3.20
N GLY A 51 8.91 13.23 -2.08
CA GLY A 51 8.45 13.89 -0.86
C GLY A 51 7.01 14.44 -0.91
N LYS A 52 6.26 14.16 -1.98
CA LYS A 52 4.87 14.58 -2.16
C LYS A 52 3.92 13.39 -2.15
N VAL A 53 2.74 13.58 -1.58
CA VAL A 53 1.63 12.62 -1.72
C VAL A 53 0.98 12.88 -3.08
N LEU A 54 0.99 11.88 -3.95
CA LEU A 54 0.36 11.92 -5.26
C LEU A 54 -1.13 11.62 -5.16
N ALA A 55 -1.49 10.64 -4.33
CA ALA A 55 -2.87 10.24 -4.10
C ALA A 55 -3.05 9.56 -2.75
N ASN A 56 -4.26 9.61 -2.20
CA ASN A 56 -4.64 8.88 -1.00
C ASN A 56 -6.08 8.35 -1.11
N GLY A 57 -6.34 7.21 -0.47
CA GLY A 57 -7.63 6.52 -0.53
C GLY A 57 -7.51 5.07 -0.11
N THR A 58 -8.58 4.29 -0.28
CA THR A 58 -8.45 2.83 -0.25
C THR A 58 -7.69 2.36 -1.49
N PRO A 59 -7.00 1.20 -1.45
CA PRO A 59 -6.35 0.65 -2.64
C PRO A 59 -7.31 0.54 -3.83
N GLN A 60 -8.52 0.04 -3.59
CA GLN A 60 -9.55 -0.12 -4.62
C GLN A 60 -9.98 1.23 -5.24
N GLU A 61 -10.23 2.25 -4.42
CA GLU A 61 -10.58 3.59 -4.92
C GLU A 61 -9.50 4.17 -5.84
N LEU A 62 -8.22 3.93 -5.53
CA LEU A 62 -7.11 4.45 -6.31
C LEU A 62 -6.98 3.74 -7.66
N VAL A 63 -7.26 2.44 -7.71
CA VAL A 63 -7.34 1.65 -8.95
C VAL A 63 -8.49 2.15 -9.82
N GLU A 64 -9.69 2.29 -9.24
CA GLU A 64 -10.89 2.75 -9.94
C GLU A 64 -10.72 4.16 -10.51
N LYS A 65 -10.14 5.10 -9.74
CA LYS A 65 -9.88 6.48 -10.18
C LYS A 65 -8.93 6.59 -11.38
N ARG A 66 -8.09 5.60 -11.60
CA ARG A 66 -7.15 5.55 -12.73
C ARG A 66 -7.63 4.62 -13.85
N GLY A 67 -8.74 3.90 -13.67
CA GLY A 67 -9.20 2.89 -14.62
C GLY A 67 -8.16 1.81 -14.87
N ALA A 68 -7.34 1.50 -13.88
CA ALA A 68 -6.23 0.56 -13.98
C ALA A 68 -6.69 -0.87 -13.67
N ALA A 69 -5.93 -1.88 -14.11
CA ALA A 69 -6.22 -3.28 -13.76
C ALA A 69 -5.66 -3.69 -12.39
N SER A 70 -4.72 -2.92 -11.84
CA SER A 70 -4.06 -3.20 -10.56
C SER A 70 -3.61 -1.93 -9.85
N LEU A 71 -3.27 -2.05 -8.56
CA LEU A 71 -2.71 -0.93 -7.79
C LEU A 71 -1.34 -0.49 -8.32
N GLU A 72 -0.54 -1.44 -8.83
CA GLU A 72 0.75 -1.15 -9.45
C GLU A 72 0.60 -0.29 -10.70
N GLU A 73 -0.31 -0.66 -11.60
CA GLU A 73 -0.63 0.15 -12.79
C GLU A 73 -1.16 1.53 -12.43
N ALA A 74 -2.04 1.61 -11.42
CA ALA A 74 -2.52 2.88 -10.91
C ALA A 74 -1.37 3.77 -10.43
N PHE A 75 -0.41 3.20 -9.67
CA PHE A 75 0.75 3.93 -9.19
C PHE A 75 1.66 4.44 -10.32
N ILE A 76 1.89 3.61 -11.35
CA ILE A 76 2.66 4.01 -12.54
C ILE A 76 1.96 5.20 -13.23
N ALA A 77 0.64 5.15 -13.38
CA ALA A 77 -0.12 6.26 -13.98
C ALA A 77 0.00 7.56 -13.16
N TYR A 78 -0.07 7.49 -11.83
CA TYR A 78 0.18 8.65 -10.97
C TYR A 78 1.61 9.19 -11.10
N LEU A 79 2.61 8.32 -11.27
CA LEU A 79 4.00 8.74 -11.48
C LEU A 79 4.21 9.45 -12.82
N GLN A 80 3.62 8.93 -13.90
CA GLN A 80 3.71 9.54 -15.23
C GLN A 80 3.09 10.94 -15.23
N GLU A 81 1.90 11.08 -14.67
CA GLU A 81 1.23 12.38 -14.51
C GLU A 81 2.09 13.36 -13.69
N ALA A 82 2.68 12.90 -12.58
CA ALA A 82 3.55 13.72 -11.75
C ALA A 82 4.86 14.12 -12.45
N ALA A 83 5.34 13.29 -13.37
CA ALA A 83 6.51 13.57 -14.20
C ALA A 83 6.19 14.46 -15.43
N GLY A 84 4.91 14.77 -15.68
CA GLY A 84 4.46 15.56 -16.83
C GLY A 84 4.45 14.78 -18.14
N GLN A 85 4.30 13.45 -18.09
CA GLN A 85 4.18 12.55 -19.23
C GLN A 85 2.73 12.14 -19.48
#